data_AF-A0A945YAR8-F1
#
_entry.id   AF-A0A945YAR8-F1
#
_cell.length_a   1.000
_cell.length_b   1.000
_cell.length_c   1.000
_cell.angle_alpha   90.00
_cell.angle_beta   90.00
_cell.angle_gamma   90.00
#
_symmetry.space_group_name_H-M   'P 1'
#
loop_
_entity.id
_entity.type
_entity.pdbx_description
1 polymer ?
#
loop_
_entity_poly.entity_id
_entity_poly.type
_entity_poly.pdbx_seq_one_letter_code
_entity_poly.pdbx_strand_id
1 'polypeptide(L)'
;NVDQLSHAMLRTHWLEDTDLADPATLARLAESVGMAPQPLLDAALSAEIQAIYQTNTDEAIERSVFGSPTYFVDGDMFYGQDRLEMVERALRQPYAPSRTA
;
A
#
# COMPACT_ATOMS: atom_id res chain seq x y z
N ASN A 1 10.46 -5.83 8.55
CA ASN A 1 9.26 -6.32 9.23
C ASN A 1 7.96 -5.71 8.67
N VAL A 2 8.00 -4.52 8.08
CA VAL A 2 6.83 -3.90 7.43
C VAL A 2 6.18 -4.82 6.39
N ASP A 3 6.96 -5.46 5.51
CA ASP A 3 6.43 -6.40 4.51
C ASP A 3 5.65 -7.57 5.14
N GLN A 4 6.16 -8.10 6.26
CA GLN A 4 5.51 -9.20 6.99
C GLN A 4 4.22 -8.73 7.64
N LEU A 5 4.21 -7.54 8.24
CA LEU A 5 3.01 -6.93 8.82
C LEU A 5 1.93 -6.70 7.74
N SER A 6 2.30 -6.07 6.62
CA SER A 6 1.37 -5.82 5.51
C SER A 6 0.80 -7.12 4.94
N HIS A 7 1.64 -8.16 4.77
CA HIS A 7 1.18 -9.46 4.32
C HIS A 7 0.25 -10.13 5.35
N ALA A 8 0.56 -10.05 6.64
CA ALA A 8 -0.30 -10.57 7.70
C ALA A 8 -1.67 -9.88 7.69
N MET A 9 -1.70 -8.54 7.69
CA MET A 9 -2.94 -7.75 7.65
C MET A 9 -3.80 -8.10 6.43
N LEU A 10 -3.23 -8.08 5.22
CA LEU A 10 -3.97 -8.40 4.00
C LEU A 10 -4.47 -9.83 4.01
N ARG A 11 -3.63 -10.79 4.41
CA ARG A 11 -4.00 -12.20 4.48
C ARG A 11 -5.17 -12.41 5.44
N THR A 12 -5.08 -11.95 6.69
CA THR A 12 -6.10 -12.25 7.69
C THR A 12 -7.38 -11.47 7.44
N HIS A 13 -7.31 -10.25 6.90
CA HIS A 13 -8.50 -9.52 6.48
C HIS A 13 -9.27 -10.27 5.37
N TRP A 14 -8.57 -10.69 4.32
CA TRP A 14 -9.23 -11.32 3.16
C TRP A 14 -9.57 -12.80 3.33
N LEU A 15 -8.77 -13.55 4.09
CA LEU A 15 -8.97 -15.00 4.27
C LEU A 15 -9.79 -15.32 5.51
N GLU A 16 -9.68 -14.50 6.56
CA GLU A 16 -10.18 -14.81 7.91
C GLU A 16 -11.18 -13.75 8.42
N ASP A 17 -11.58 -12.79 7.59
CA ASP A 17 -12.53 -11.71 7.90
C ASP A 17 -12.12 -10.89 9.15
N THR A 18 -10.82 -10.68 9.29
CA THR A 18 -10.25 -9.94 10.42
C THR A 18 -10.60 -8.45 10.34
N ASP A 19 -11.08 -7.90 11.46
CA ASP A 19 -11.38 -6.48 11.61
C ASP A 19 -10.09 -5.65 11.83
N LEU A 20 -9.64 -4.96 10.78
CA LEU A 20 -8.48 -4.06 10.85
C LEU A 20 -8.81 -2.67 11.42
N ALA A 21 -10.08 -2.38 11.73
CA ALA A 21 -10.47 -1.17 12.45
C ALA A 21 -10.32 -1.33 13.97
N ASP A 22 -10.20 -2.56 14.48
CA ASP A 22 -9.99 -2.85 15.91
C ASP A 22 -8.49 -2.71 16.30
N PRO A 23 -8.12 -1.76 17.17
CA PRO A 23 -6.74 -1.59 17.64
C PRO A 23 -6.18 -2.83 18.34
N ALA A 24 -7.01 -3.62 19.04
CA ALA A 24 -6.54 -4.84 19.69
C ALA A 24 -6.14 -5.89 18.65
N THR A 25 -6.82 -5.93 17.51
CA THR A 25 -6.48 -6.79 16.38
C THR A 25 -5.17 -6.34 15.72
N LEU A 26 -5.00 -5.04 15.47
CA LEU A 26 -3.75 -4.50 14.95
C LEU A 26 -2.56 -4.78 15.89
N ALA A 27 -2.77 -4.71 17.21
CA ALA A 27 -1.73 -5.02 18.19
C ALA A 27 -1.27 -6.49 18.12
N ARG A 28 -2.22 -7.44 18.06
CA ARG A 28 -1.90 -8.87 17.91
C ARG A 28 -1.15 -9.16 16.61
N LEU A 29 -1.54 -8.50 15.51
CA LEU A 29 -0.85 -8.65 14.22
C LEU A 29 0.59 -8.13 14.29
N ALA A 30 0.81 -6.96 14.90
CA ALA A 30 2.15 -6.42 15.14
C ALA A 30 3.02 -7.37 15.98
N GLU A 31 2.48 -7.91 17.08
CA GLU A 31 3.18 -8.91 17.92
C GLU A 31 3.53 -10.17 17.14
N SER A 32 2.61 -10.68 16.32
CA SER A 32 2.80 -11.93 15.58
C SER A 32 3.97 -11.87 14.60
N VAL A 33 4.33 -10.68 14.13
CA VAL A 33 5.50 -10.47 13.28
C VAL A 33 6.72 -9.99 14.07
N GLY A 34 6.62 -9.76 15.39
CA GLY A 34 7.74 -9.34 16.24
C GLY A 34 7.96 -7.83 16.31
N MET A 35 6.91 -7.02 16.10
CA MET A 35 6.92 -5.57 16.32
C MET A 35 6.25 -5.23 17.65
N ALA A 36 6.77 -4.22 18.35
CA ALA A 36 6.13 -3.68 19.55
C ALA A 36 4.84 -2.92 19.15
N PRO A 37 3.65 -3.31 19.63
CA PRO A 37 2.40 -2.70 19.19
C PRO A 37 2.27 -1.23 19.53
N GLN A 38 2.49 -0.88 20.81
CA GLN A 38 2.15 0.45 21.31
C GLN A 38 2.91 1.56 20.58
N PRO A 39 4.25 1.49 20.43
CA PRO A 39 4.97 2.52 19.67
C PRO A 39 4.54 2.62 18.21
N LEU A 40 4.16 1.49 17.58
CA LEU A 40 3.69 1.46 16.19
C LEU A 40 2.33 2.14 16.04
N LEU A 41 1.37 1.80 16.91
CA LEU A 41 0.01 2.35 16.87
C LEU A 41 0.01 3.83 17.24
N ASP A 42 0.82 4.24 18.23
CA ASP A 42 1.00 5.65 18.59
C ASP A 42 1.60 6.45 17.43
N ALA A 43 2.63 5.90 16.77
CA ALA A 43 3.24 6.53 15.60
C ALA A 43 2.23 6.65 14.45
N ALA A 44 1.44 5.62 14.17
CA ALA A 44 0.44 5.63 13.10
C ALA A 44 -0.60 6.76 13.25
N LEU A 45 -0.91 7.17 14.48
CA LEU A 45 -1.85 8.25 14.79
C LEU A 45 -1.16 9.60 15.04
N SER A 46 0.16 9.66 14.99
CA SER A 46 0.90 10.91 15.16
C SER A 46 0.61 11.91 14.03
N ALA A 47 0.71 13.20 14.34
CA ALA A 47 0.48 14.26 13.35
C ALA A 47 1.41 14.15 12.13
N GLU A 48 2.64 13.67 12.34
CA GLU A 48 3.62 13.46 11.27
C GLU A 48 3.17 12.37 10.29
N ILE A 49 2.78 11.19 10.79
CA ILE A 49 2.33 10.09 9.91
C ILE A 49 0.99 10.41 9.24
N GLN A 50 0.09 11.10 9.93
CA GLN A 50 -1.16 11.57 9.34
C GLN A 50 -0.92 12.59 8.21
N ALA A 51 0.07 13.48 8.35
CA ALA A 51 0.45 14.40 7.28
C ALA A 51 1.02 13.65 6.06
N ILE A 52 1.85 12.63 6.27
CA ILE A 52 2.36 11.77 5.19
C ILE A 52 1.20 11.03 4.49
N TYR A 53 0.25 10.48 5.26
CA TYR A 53 -0.93 9.83 4.69
C TYR A 53 -1.76 10.78 3.80
N GLN A 54 -1.95 12.02 4.24
CA GLN A 54 -2.61 13.04 3.43
C GLN A 54 -1.82 13.39 2.17
N THR A 55 -0.51 13.62 2.27
CA THR A 55 0.34 13.91 1.10
C THR A 55 0.31 12.79 0.07
N ASN A 56 0.36 11.53 0.51
CA ASN A 56 0.25 10.37 -0.40
C ASN A 56 -1.13 10.30 -1.07
N THR A 57 -2.19 10.66 -0.34
CA THR A 57 -3.55 10.73 -0.88
C THR A 57 -3.68 11.83 -1.92
N ASP A 58 -3.12 13.01 -1.65
CA ASP A 58 -3.12 14.15 -2.56
C ASP A 58 -2.33 13.83 -3.85
N GLU A 59 -1.16 13.19 -3.74
CA GLU A 59 -0.38 12.72 -4.89
C GLU A 59 -1.19 11.72 -5.73
N ALA A 60 -1.86 10.76 -5.10
CA ALA A 60 -2.69 9.79 -5.80
C ALA A 60 -3.83 10.49 -6.58
N ILE A 61 -4.48 11.47 -5.97
CA ILE A 61 -5.53 12.28 -6.62
C ILE A 61 -4.96 13.09 -7.79
N GLU A 62 -3.83 13.76 -7.62
CA GLU A 62 -3.16 14.54 -8.68
C GLU A 62 -2.81 13.64 -9.88
N ARG A 63 -2.40 12.40 -9.61
CA ARG A 63 -2.09 11.39 -10.62
C ARG A 63 -3.31 10.67 -11.19
N SER A 64 -4.52 11.13 -10.85
CA SER A 64 -5.80 10.55 -11.31
C SER A 64 -6.00 9.08 -10.91
N VAL A 65 -5.42 8.65 -9.77
CA VAL A 65 -5.70 7.34 -9.18
C VAL A 65 -7.13 7.34 -8.64
N PHE A 66 -7.95 6.41 -9.11
CA PHE A 66 -9.36 6.31 -8.74
C PHE A 66 -9.71 5.00 -8.02
N GLY A 67 -8.75 4.09 -7.83
CA GLY A 67 -8.99 2.81 -7.17
C GLY A 67 -7.70 2.05 -6.85
N SER A 68 -7.86 0.91 -6.19
CA SER A 68 -6.77 0.02 -5.77
C SER A 68 -7.03 -1.42 -6.22
N PRO A 69 -6.00 -2.16 -6.67
CA PRO A 69 -4.63 -1.71 -6.86
C PRO A 69 -4.46 -0.87 -8.13
N THR A 70 -3.59 0.14 -8.06
CA THR A 70 -3.09 0.91 -9.21
C THR A 70 -1.57 0.88 -9.20
N TYR A 71 -0.97 0.65 -10.36
CA TYR A 71 0.48 0.57 -10.56
C TYR A 71 0.93 1.67 -11.52
N PHE A 72 2.17 2.12 -11.36
CA PHE A 72 2.82 2.99 -12.33
C PHE A 72 4.20 2.44 -12.70
N VAL A 73 4.51 2.45 -14.00
CA VAL A 73 5.84 2.10 -14.53
C VAL A 73 6.23 3.18 -15.54
N ASP A 74 7.31 3.92 -15.27
CA ASP A 74 7.83 4.99 -16.14
C ASP A 74 6.79 6.03 -16.64
N GLY A 75 5.75 6.26 -15.83
CA GLY A 75 4.65 7.19 -16.14
C GLY A 75 3.39 6.54 -16.71
N ASP A 76 3.45 5.28 -17.13
CA ASP A 76 2.27 4.51 -17.56
C ASP A 76 1.49 4.03 -16.33
N MET A 77 0.16 4.25 -16.31
CA MET A 77 -0.74 3.85 -15.23
C MET A 77 -1.49 2.56 -15.58
N PHE A 78 -1.56 1.61 -14.64
CA PHE A 78 -2.31 0.36 -14.78
C PHE A 78 -3.23 0.17 -13.58
N TYR A 79 -4.54 0.07 -13.80
CA TYR A 79 -5.54 -0.16 -12.75
C TYR A 79 -6.06 -1.60 -12.79
N GLY A 80 -6.03 -2.28 -11.65
CA GLY A 80 -6.56 -3.63 -11.47
C GLY A 80 -5.47 -4.71 -11.39
N GLN A 81 -5.69 -5.71 -10.53
CA GLN A 81 -4.81 -6.88 -10.38
C GLN A 81 -4.72 -7.72 -11.66
N ASP A 82 -5.74 -7.64 -12.51
CA ASP A 82 -5.84 -8.29 -13.82
C ASP A 82 -4.99 -7.58 -14.91
N ARG A 83 -4.15 -6.61 -14.51
CA ARG A 83 -3.20 -5.91 -15.39
C ARG A 83 -1.73 -6.22 -15.11
N LEU A 84 -1.44 -7.17 -14.23
CA LEU A 84 -0.05 -7.50 -13.86
C LEU A 84 0.81 -7.97 -15.04
N GLU A 85 0.26 -8.65 -16.04
CA GLU A 85 0.99 -9.00 -17.27
C GLU A 85 1.43 -7.77 -18.07
N MET A 86 0.61 -6.71 -18.06
CA MET A 86 0.95 -5.43 -18.71
C MET A 86 2.03 -4.70 -17.92
N VAL A 87 1.95 -4.73 -16.58
CA VAL A 87 3.01 -4.19 -15.71
C VAL A 87 4.34 -4.91 -15.95
N GLU A 88 4.34 -6.25 -15.99
CA GLU A 88 5.53 -7.03 -16.28
C GLU A 88 6.14 -6.66 -17.64
N ARG A 89 5.29 -6.52 -18.67
CA ARG A 89 5.74 -6.06 -19.98
C ARG A 89 6.36 -4.68 -19.90
N ALA A 90 5.72 -3.70 -19.25
CA ALA A 90 6.19 -2.32 -19.15
C ALA A 90 7.59 -2.23 -18.52
N LEU A 91 7.88 -3.06 -17.52
CA LEU A 91 9.19 -3.15 -16.88
C LEU A 91 10.32 -3.62 -17.82
N ARG A 92 9.98 -4.33 -18.90
CA ARG A 92 10.92 -4.83 -19.91
C ARG A 92 10.94 -3.96 -21.16
N GLN A 93 9.78 -3.44 -21.55
CA GLN A 93 9.54 -2.64 -22.74
C GLN A 93 8.44 -1.61 -22.45
N PRO A 94 8.79 -0.33 -22.24
CA PRO A 94 7.82 0.75 -22.03
C PRO A 94 6.77 0.81 -23.14
N TYR A 95 5.51 1.15 -22.79
CA TYR A 95 4.46 1.33 -23.80
C TYR A 95 4.55 2.70 -24.45
N ALA A 96 4.74 3.76 -23.65
CA ALA A 96 5.13 5.07 -24.13
C ALA A 96 6.66 5.20 -24.20
N PRO A 97 7.23 6.04 -25.09
CA PRO A 97 8.63 6.43 -24.98
C PRO A 97 8.89 7.02 -23.60
N SER A 98 9.99 6.63 -22.95
CA SER A 98 10.36 7.15 -21.63
C SER A 98 10.35 8.68 -21.65
N ARG A 99 9.59 9.32 -20.74
CA ARG A 99 9.52 10.80 -20.64
C ARG A 99 10.79 11.40 -20.03
N THR A 100 11.93 10.74 -20.18
CA THR A 100 13.26 11.28 -19.85
C THR A 100 13.65 12.31 -20.91
N ALA A 101 13.29 13.56 -20.62
CA ALA A 101 13.99 14.76 -21.03
C ALA A 101 14.38 15.53 -19.76
#